data_AF-A0A672HMS0-F1
#
_entry.id   AF-A0A672HMS0-F1
#
_cell.length_a   1.000
_cell.length_b   1.000
_cell.length_c   1.000
_cell.angle_alpha   90.00
_cell.angle_beta   90.00
_cell.angle_gamma   90.00
#
_symmetry.space_group_name_H-M   'P 1'
#
loop_
_entity.id
_entity.type
_entity.pdbx_description
1 polymer ?
#
loop_
_entity_poly.entity_id
_entity_poly.type
_entity_poly.pdbx_seq_one_letter_code
_entity_poly.pdbx_strand_id
1 'polypeptide(L)'
;MTRAAASLVLVLVLVALTGVASVVSWFEPQLLLCLAGWGDQLNWAQTYEEALSFNKPLMVLFLLEDCSQCDALKQAMAHFDEIQRILDEDFVVLNVMQETVDQNLSPDGQYVPRIIFVDPSMTVRDDIIGRYSNRLYGYEAADMNVLLDNMKKAKKLLKVSAVSCRTTPTSTHSLPESTAAEV
;
A
#
# COMPACT_ATOMS: atom_id res chain seq x y z
N MET A 1 -37.35 -58.10 0.65
CA MET A 1 -36.37 -57.23 1.36
C MET A 1 -35.06 -57.24 0.58
N THR A 2 -34.31 -56.14 0.66
CA THR A 2 -32.96 -55.90 0.09
C THR A 2 -32.85 -55.91 -1.44
N ARG A 3 -32.94 -54.73 -2.09
CA ARG A 3 -32.28 -54.40 -3.38
C ARG A 3 -32.58 -52.97 -3.84
N ALA A 4 -32.14 -51.97 -3.08
CA ALA A 4 -32.13 -50.58 -3.55
C ALA A 4 -31.05 -49.72 -2.86
N ALA A 5 -30.58 -50.12 -1.67
CA ALA A 5 -29.60 -49.34 -0.92
C ALA A 5 -28.17 -49.43 -1.47
N ALA A 6 -27.80 -50.50 -2.17
CA ALA A 6 -26.41 -50.70 -2.62
C ALA A 6 -26.00 -49.78 -3.78
N SER A 7 -26.96 -49.31 -4.59
CA SER A 7 -26.63 -48.50 -5.78
C SER A 7 -26.47 -47.02 -5.48
N LEU A 8 -27.18 -46.49 -4.48
CA LEU A 8 -27.04 -45.10 -4.01
C LEU A 8 -25.74 -44.89 -3.21
N VAL A 9 -25.30 -45.89 -2.44
CA VAL A 9 -24.03 -45.84 -1.70
C VAL A 9 -22.83 -45.85 -2.65
N LEU A 10 -22.89 -46.61 -3.75
CA LEU A 10 -21.80 -46.65 -4.75
C LEU A 10 -21.62 -45.31 -5.47
N VAL A 11 -22.71 -44.58 -5.74
CA VAL A 11 -22.67 -43.26 -6.38
C VAL A 11 -22.13 -42.19 -5.41
N LEU A 12 -22.49 -42.25 -4.12
CA LEU A 12 -21.96 -41.32 -3.11
C LEU A 12 -20.46 -41.49 -2.87
N VAL A 13 -19.92 -42.71 -2.98
CA VAL A 13 -18.47 -42.95 -2.81
C VAL A 13 -17.65 -42.48 -4.02
N LEU A 14 -18.21 -42.51 -5.23
CA LEU A 14 -17.52 -42.00 -6.42
C LEU A 14 -17.41 -40.47 -6.46
N VAL A 15 -18.39 -39.74 -5.94
CA VAL A 15 -18.33 -38.27 -5.83
C VAL A 15 -17.27 -37.81 -4.82
N ALA A 16 -16.95 -38.65 -3.82
CA ALA A 16 -15.91 -38.34 -2.83
C ALA A 16 -14.47 -38.57 -3.31
N LEU A 17 -14.27 -39.27 -4.43
CA LEU A 17 -12.93 -39.49 -5.02
C LEU A 17 -12.53 -38.42 -6.04
N THR A 18 -13.47 -37.61 -6.52
CA THR A 18 -13.17 -36.35 -7.22
C THR A 18 -13.05 -35.23 -6.19
N GLY A 19 -12.12 -35.40 -5.25
CA GLY A 19 -11.67 -34.34 -4.36
C GLY A 19 -10.99 -33.25 -5.19
N VAL A 20 -11.76 -32.24 -5.54
CA VAL A 20 -11.28 -30.94 -6.01
C VAL A 20 -10.57 -30.21 -4.87
N ALA A 21 -9.34 -30.65 -4.58
CA ALA A 21 -8.39 -29.95 -3.73
C ALA A 21 -7.01 -30.37 -4.24
N SER A 22 -6.50 -29.77 -5.30
CA SER A 22 -5.90 -28.46 -5.15
C SER A 22 -6.00 -27.72 -6.48
N VAL A 23 -6.88 -26.71 -6.52
CA VAL A 23 -6.50 -25.46 -7.20
C VAL A 23 -5.32 -24.94 -6.41
N VAL A 24 -4.12 -25.46 -6.71
CA VAL A 24 -2.88 -24.74 -6.43
C VAL A 24 -3.09 -23.43 -7.16
N SER A 25 -3.33 -22.40 -6.35
CA SER A 25 -3.35 -21.00 -6.71
C SER A 25 -2.41 -20.76 -7.87
N TRP A 26 -2.95 -20.66 -9.09
CA TRP A 26 -2.19 -20.18 -10.25
C TRP A 26 -2.06 -18.64 -10.20
N PHE A 27 -2.43 -18.02 -9.07
CA PHE A 27 -2.36 -16.59 -8.84
C PHE A 27 -1.08 -16.17 -8.12
N GLU A 28 0.02 -16.91 -8.30
CA GLU A 28 1.34 -16.50 -7.83
C GLU A 28 2.46 -16.55 -8.90
N PRO A 29 2.34 -15.86 -10.07
CA PRO A 29 3.52 -15.52 -10.87
C PRO A 29 4.10 -14.14 -10.54
N GLN A 30 3.39 -13.27 -9.82
CA GLN A 30 3.83 -11.89 -9.57
C GLN A 30 4.55 -11.68 -8.23
N LEU A 31 4.35 -12.57 -7.24
CA LEU A 31 5.07 -12.47 -5.95
C LEU A 31 6.57 -12.80 -6.09
N LEU A 32 6.94 -13.65 -7.05
CA LEU A 32 8.29 -14.23 -7.10
C LEU A 32 9.34 -13.42 -7.86
N LEU A 33 8.95 -12.47 -8.72
CA LEU A 33 9.92 -11.77 -9.59
C LEU A 33 10.34 -10.39 -9.08
N CYS A 34 9.44 -9.65 -8.42
CA CYS A 34 9.73 -8.30 -7.95
C CYS A 34 10.55 -8.24 -6.64
N LEU A 35 10.63 -9.36 -5.90
CA LEU A 35 10.96 -9.36 -4.47
C LEU A 35 12.11 -10.27 -4.04
N ALA A 36 12.67 -11.11 -4.91
CA ALA A 36 13.64 -12.11 -4.49
C ALA A 36 14.89 -11.47 -3.82
N GLY A 37 14.91 -11.47 -2.49
CA GLY A 37 15.99 -10.94 -1.65
C GLY A 37 15.79 -9.54 -1.07
N TRP A 38 14.64 -8.89 -1.26
CA TRP A 38 14.35 -7.59 -0.66
C TRP A 38 13.15 -7.64 0.29
N GLY A 39 13.44 -7.62 1.60
CA GLY A 39 12.42 -7.40 2.62
C GLY A 39 11.28 -8.44 2.57
N ASP A 40 11.63 -9.73 2.62
CA ASP A 40 10.64 -10.84 2.60
C ASP A 40 9.61 -10.76 3.74
N GLN A 41 9.90 -9.98 4.78
CA GLN A 41 9.03 -9.77 5.94
C GLN A 41 8.10 -8.57 5.79
N LEU A 42 8.18 -7.79 4.70
CA LEU A 42 7.42 -6.55 4.56
C LEU A 42 5.97 -6.80 4.08
N ASN A 43 5.08 -5.86 4.42
CA ASN A 43 3.70 -5.86 3.95
C ASN A 43 3.63 -5.32 2.50
N TRP A 44 3.79 -6.23 1.55
CA TRP A 44 3.74 -5.95 0.12
C TRP A 44 2.30 -5.93 -0.42
N ALA A 45 1.93 -4.83 -1.08
CA ALA A 45 0.72 -4.76 -1.88
C ALA A 45 1.04 -4.97 -3.36
N GLN A 46 0.15 -5.65 -4.08
CA GLN A 46 0.26 -5.86 -5.53
C GLN A 46 -0.36 -4.70 -6.30
N THR A 47 -1.43 -4.11 -5.77
CA THR A 47 -2.13 -2.99 -6.41
C THR A 47 -2.34 -1.83 -5.43
N TYR A 48 -2.57 -0.66 -6.01
CA TYR A 48 -2.84 0.55 -5.22
C TYR A 48 -4.13 0.42 -4.41
N GLU A 49 -5.15 -0.24 -4.96
CA GLU A 49 -6.44 -0.47 -4.28
C GLU A 49 -6.29 -1.42 -3.10
N GLU A 50 -5.50 -2.49 -3.26
CA GLU A 50 -5.16 -3.41 -2.17
C GLU A 50 -4.43 -2.65 -1.07
N ALA A 51 -3.43 -1.85 -1.42
CA ALA A 51 -2.63 -1.08 -0.47
C ALA A 51 -3.48 -0.15 0.41
N LEU A 52 -4.49 0.49 -0.18
CA LEU A 52 -5.41 1.39 0.52
C LEU A 52 -6.34 0.66 1.49
N SER A 53 -6.62 -0.63 1.27
CA SER A 53 -7.51 -1.40 2.14
C SER A 53 -6.97 -1.61 3.56
N PHE A 54 -5.64 -1.56 3.72
CA PHE A 54 -4.96 -1.80 5.01
C PHE A 54 -5.08 -0.64 6.01
N ASN A 55 -5.62 0.52 5.61
CA ASN A 55 -5.70 1.74 6.45
C ASN A 55 -4.36 2.13 7.10
N LYS A 56 -3.24 1.81 6.45
CA LYS A 56 -1.89 2.21 6.85
C LYS A 56 -1.32 3.20 5.84
N PRO A 57 -0.36 4.05 6.26
CA PRO A 57 0.51 4.78 5.35
C PRO A 57 1.03 3.91 4.20
N LEU A 58 0.86 4.38 2.97
CA LEU A 58 1.37 3.70 1.78
C LEU A 58 2.68 4.35 1.32
N MET A 59 3.69 3.51 1.10
CA MET A 59 4.95 3.88 0.48
C MET A 59 4.99 3.32 -0.94
N VAL A 60 4.90 4.21 -1.92
CA VAL A 60 4.94 3.85 -3.35
C VAL A 60 6.37 4.01 -3.86
N LEU A 61 6.90 2.95 -4.46
CA LEU A 61 8.24 2.88 -5.01
C LEU A 61 8.14 2.80 -6.53
N PHE A 62 8.76 3.73 -7.23
CA PHE A 62 8.94 3.66 -8.67
C PHE A 62 10.35 3.16 -8.94
N LEU A 63 10.47 1.86 -9.20
CA LEU A 63 11.72 1.16 -9.47
C LEU A 63 11.59 0.37 -10.77
N LEU A 64 12.60 0.45 -11.63
CA LEU A 64 12.70 -0.42 -12.81
C LEU A 64 13.52 -1.67 -12.48
N GLU A 65 13.30 -2.75 -13.24
CA GLU A 65 14.09 -3.99 -13.13
C GLU A 65 15.53 -3.78 -13.61
N ASP A 66 15.72 -3.13 -14.76
CA ASP A 66 17.04 -2.88 -15.35
C ASP A 66 17.63 -1.52 -14.91
N CYS A 67 17.85 -1.33 -13.61
CA CYS A 67 18.28 -0.05 -13.05
C CYS A 67 19.27 -0.21 -11.89
N SER A 68 20.56 0.08 -12.15
CA SER A 68 21.64 -0.05 -11.16
C SER A 68 21.45 0.82 -9.91
N GLN A 69 20.91 2.03 -10.07
CA GLN A 69 20.60 2.93 -8.94
C GLN A 69 19.45 2.38 -8.09
N CYS A 70 18.46 1.75 -8.73
CA CYS A 70 17.31 1.14 -8.08
C CYS A 70 17.74 -0.07 -7.26
N ASP A 71 18.64 -0.90 -7.79
CA ASP A 71 19.17 -2.06 -7.08
C ASP A 71 20.04 -1.67 -5.89
N ALA A 72 20.89 -0.65 -6.06
CA ALA A 72 21.67 -0.11 -4.94
C ALA A 72 20.77 0.42 -3.82
N LEU A 73 19.67 1.09 -4.16
CA LEU A 73 18.69 1.58 -3.20
C LEU A 73 17.97 0.43 -2.47
N LYS A 74 17.50 -0.59 -3.20
CA LYS A 74 16.89 -1.80 -2.61
C LYS A 74 17.86 -2.46 -1.62
N GLN A 75 19.11 -2.68 -2.03
CA GLN A 75 20.14 -3.27 -1.16
C GLN A 75 20.38 -2.42 0.10
N ALA A 76 20.53 -1.11 -0.06
CA ALA A 76 20.72 -0.21 1.08
C ALA A 76 19.53 -0.25 2.06
N MET A 77 18.30 -0.29 1.55
CA MET A 77 17.10 -0.41 2.38
C MET A 77 17.00 -1.77 3.08
N ALA A 78 17.39 -2.87 2.42
CA ALA A 78 17.41 -4.21 3.04
C ALA A 78 18.42 -4.32 4.19
N HIS A 79 19.58 -3.66 4.08
CA HIS A 79 20.61 -3.69 5.11
C HIS A 79 20.41 -2.68 6.25
N PHE A 80 19.35 -1.88 6.21
CA PHE A 80 19.08 -0.85 7.21
C PHE A 80 17.94 -1.29 8.15
N ASP A 81 18.32 -1.92 9.27
CA ASP A 81 17.39 -2.55 10.22
C ASP A 81 16.24 -1.64 10.68
N GLU A 82 16.51 -0.35 10.94
CA GLU A 82 15.47 0.57 11.40
C GLU A 82 14.44 0.89 10.31
N ILE A 83 14.88 0.96 9.04
CA ILE A 83 13.99 1.13 7.90
C ILE A 83 13.12 -0.12 7.75
N GLN A 84 13.74 -1.32 7.76
CA GLN A 84 13.01 -2.59 7.69
C GLN A 84 11.93 -2.70 8.78
N ARG A 85 12.27 -2.37 10.03
CA ARG A 85 11.31 -2.39 11.13
C ARG A 85 10.15 -1.43 10.92
N ILE A 86 10.41 -0.20 10.48
CA ILE A 86 9.34 0.78 10.24
C ILE A 86 8.46 0.35 9.07
N LEU A 87 9.05 -0.22 8.01
CA LEU A 87 8.29 -0.73 6.86
C LEU A 87 7.34 -1.86 7.27
N ASP A 88 7.81 -2.82 8.06
CA ASP A 88 7.00 -3.93 8.55
C ASP A 88 5.86 -3.45 9.48
N GLU A 89 6.18 -2.65 10.49
CA GLU A 89 5.21 -2.26 11.51
C GLU A 89 4.19 -1.22 11.01
N ASP A 90 4.66 -0.18 10.32
CA ASP A 90 3.92 1.07 10.14
C ASP A 90 3.46 1.34 8.69
N PHE A 91 3.99 0.65 7.68
CA PHE A 91 3.70 0.95 6.27
C PHE A 91 3.16 -0.25 5.50
N VAL A 92 2.51 0.05 4.38
CA VAL A 92 2.31 -0.87 3.25
C VAL A 92 3.20 -0.40 2.11
N VAL A 93 3.86 -1.33 1.45
CA VAL A 93 4.81 -1.04 0.38
C VAL A 93 4.24 -1.51 -0.95
N LEU A 94 4.25 -0.61 -1.93
CA LEU A 94 3.83 -0.91 -3.31
C LEU A 94 4.98 -0.60 -4.25
N ASN A 95 5.44 -1.60 -5.01
CA ASN A 95 6.38 -1.38 -6.09
C ASN A 95 5.63 -1.19 -7.42
N VAL A 96 5.91 -0.10 -8.10
CA VAL A 96 5.32 0.30 -9.37
C VAL A 96 6.42 0.34 -10.42
N MET A 97 6.42 -0.65 -11.31
CA MET A 97 7.42 -0.75 -12.39
C MET A 97 7.05 0.07 -13.63
N GLN A 98 5.77 0.40 -13.80
CA GLN A 98 5.27 1.20 -14.91
C GLN A 98 4.61 2.47 -14.40
N GLU A 99 4.94 3.61 -15.02
CA GLU A 99 4.40 4.91 -14.63
C GLU A 99 2.86 4.92 -14.65
N THR A 100 2.28 5.56 -13.63
CA THR A 100 0.83 5.68 -13.47
C THR A 100 0.29 6.86 -14.27
N VAL A 101 -1.00 6.84 -14.59
CA VAL A 101 -1.69 8.00 -15.19
C VAL A 101 -1.89 9.16 -14.21
N ASP A 102 -1.76 8.91 -12.90
CA ASP A 102 -1.93 9.92 -11.87
C ASP A 102 -0.71 10.86 -11.80
N GLN A 103 -0.95 12.13 -12.12
CA GLN A 103 0.08 13.18 -12.08
C GLN A 103 0.56 13.49 -10.66
N ASN A 104 -0.25 13.21 -9.65
CA ASN A 104 0.13 13.43 -8.25
C ASN A 104 1.27 12.49 -7.82
N LEU A 105 1.47 11.37 -8.52
CA LEU A 105 2.57 10.42 -8.29
C LEU A 105 3.84 10.74 -9.11
N SER A 106 3.83 11.83 -9.88
CA SER A 106 4.98 12.34 -10.63
C SER A 106 4.99 13.87 -10.71
N PRO A 107 4.89 14.61 -9.58
CA PRO A 107 4.71 16.05 -9.58
C PRO A 107 5.94 16.83 -10.11
N ASP A 108 7.13 16.24 -10.01
CA ASP A 108 8.41 16.81 -10.49
C ASP A 108 9.05 15.99 -11.62
N GLY A 109 8.29 15.06 -12.22
CA GLY A 109 8.70 14.26 -13.37
C GLY A 109 8.75 12.75 -13.12
N GLN A 110 9.05 12.01 -14.19
CA GLN A 110 9.06 10.54 -14.22
C GLN A 110 10.51 10.03 -14.27
N TYR A 111 11.19 10.08 -13.12
CA TYR A 111 12.54 9.53 -12.95
C TYR A 111 12.54 8.38 -11.94
N VAL A 112 13.54 7.51 -12.03
CA VAL A 112 13.76 6.40 -11.10
C VAL A 112 15.17 6.45 -10.52
N PRO A 113 15.39 5.98 -9.28
CA PRO A 113 14.38 5.55 -8.31
C PRO A 113 13.62 6.74 -7.69
N ARG A 114 12.34 6.54 -7.37
CA ARG A 114 11.47 7.55 -6.76
C ARG A 114 10.58 6.94 -5.68
N ILE A 115 10.45 7.63 -4.55
CA ILE A 115 9.68 7.17 -3.38
C ILE A 115 8.67 8.24 -2.98
N ILE A 116 7.39 7.86 -2.94
CA ILE A 116 6.29 8.75 -2.59
C ILE A 116 5.50 8.16 -1.43
N PHE A 117 5.09 9.01 -0.49
CA PHE A 117 4.24 8.63 0.62
C PHE A 117 2.80 9.07 0.37
N VAL A 118 1.86 8.18 0.66
CA VAL A 118 0.43 8.39 0.47
C VAL A 118 -0.30 8.13 1.78
N ASP A 119 -1.23 9.02 2.12
CA ASP A 119 -2.11 8.90 3.28
C ASP A 119 -3.21 7.86 3.04
N PRO A 120 -3.68 7.14 4.09
CA PRO A 120 -4.92 6.37 4.02
C PRO A 120 -6.11 7.14 3.41
N SER A 121 -6.13 8.47 3.49
CA SER A 121 -7.10 9.34 2.82
C SER A 121 -6.88 9.52 1.31
N MET A 122 -6.00 8.72 0.69
CA MET A 122 -5.60 8.82 -0.73
C MET A 122 -4.92 10.15 -1.09
N THR A 123 -4.31 10.82 -0.11
CA THR A 123 -3.61 12.09 -0.32
C THR A 123 -2.12 11.85 -0.48
N VAL A 124 -1.58 12.23 -1.64
CA VAL A 124 -0.12 12.19 -1.87
C VAL A 124 0.56 13.29 -1.04
N ARG A 125 1.63 12.92 -0.33
CA ARG A 125 2.40 13.83 0.53
C ARG A 125 3.52 14.50 -0.22
N ASP A 126 3.20 15.59 -0.89
CA ASP A 126 4.16 16.43 -1.61
C ASP A 126 5.13 17.18 -0.69
N ASP A 127 4.80 17.33 0.60
CA ASP A 127 5.60 17.98 1.64
C ASP A 127 6.77 17.13 2.17
N ILE A 128 6.87 15.86 1.77
CA ILE A 128 7.91 14.92 2.21
C ILE A 128 8.90 14.71 1.06
N ILE A 129 9.91 15.58 1.01
CA ILE A 129 10.92 15.62 -0.04
C ILE A 129 12.29 15.15 0.47
N GLY A 130 13.07 14.56 -0.42
CA GLY A 130 14.46 14.17 -0.24
C GLY A 130 15.43 15.34 -0.38
N ARG A 131 16.69 15.01 -0.72
CA ARG A 131 17.81 15.96 -0.70
C ARG A 131 17.94 16.79 -1.97
N TYR A 132 17.52 16.26 -3.13
CA TYR A 132 17.85 16.83 -4.43
C TYR A 132 16.77 17.79 -4.90
N SER A 133 17.14 19.05 -5.18
CA SER A 133 16.19 20.07 -5.64
C SER A 133 15.67 19.82 -7.06
N ASN A 134 16.38 19.03 -7.86
CA ASN A 134 16.00 18.65 -9.22
C ASN A 134 15.25 17.29 -9.28
N ARG A 135 15.20 16.56 -8.15
CA ARG A 135 14.56 15.25 -8.00
C ARG A 135 14.07 15.13 -6.56
N LEU A 136 12.96 15.81 -6.26
CA LEU A 136 12.46 16.01 -4.90
C LEU A 136 12.11 14.69 -4.20
N TYR A 137 11.71 13.66 -4.94
CA TYR A 137 11.33 12.34 -4.41
C TYR A 137 12.37 11.26 -4.73
N GLY A 138 13.54 11.66 -5.22
CA GLY A 138 14.67 10.79 -5.50
C GLY A 138 15.50 10.51 -4.25
N TYR A 139 15.93 9.25 -4.10
CA TYR A 139 16.80 8.79 -3.02
C TYR A 139 17.90 7.91 -3.58
N GLU A 140 19.13 8.11 -3.10
CA GLU A 140 20.26 7.26 -3.44
C GLU A 140 20.62 6.33 -2.26
N ALA A 141 21.43 5.30 -2.52
CA ALA A 141 21.85 4.35 -1.48
C ALA A 141 22.55 5.03 -0.28
N ALA A 142 23.16 6.20 -0.49
CA ALA A 142 23.80 6.98 0.58
C ALA A 142 22.81 7.80 1.44
N ASP A 143 21.55 7.91 1.02
CA ASP A 143 20.55 8.80 1.64
C ASP A 143 19.66 8.08 2.66
N MET A 144 20.06 6.90 3.18
CA MET A 144 19.21 6.10 4.08
C MET A 144 18.78 6.84 5.34
N ASN A 145 19.64 7.67 5.91
CA ASN A 145 19.26 8.50 7.07
C ASN A 145 18.20 9.54 6.71
N VAL A 146 18.28 10.15 5.52
CA VAL A 146 17.28 11.11 5.04
C VAL A 146 15.95 10.40 4.78
N LEU A 147 16.01 9.22 4.14
CA LEU A 147 14.83 8.39 3.92
C LEU A 147 14.17 7.99 5.25
N LEU A 148 14.96 7.57 6.24
CA LEU A 148 14.48 7.22 7.57
C LEU A 148 13.78 8.39 8.26
N ASP A 149 14.35 9.60 8.21
CA ASP A 149 13.74 10.80 8.78
C ASP A 149 12.42 11.14 8.07
N ASN A 150 12.37 10.98 6.75
CA ASN A 150 11.15 11.16 5.96
C ASN A 150 10.09 10.11 6.27
N MET A 151 10.47 8.84 6.47
CA MET A 151 9.55 7.80 6.93
C MET A 151 9.01 8.09 8.34
N LYS A 152 9.86 8.58 9.25
CA LYS A 152 9.44 9.03 10.59
C LYS A 152 8.48 10.22 10.51
N LYS A 153 8.72 11.16 9.60
CA LYS A 153 7.83 12.30 9.32
C LYS A 153 6.49 11.82 8.77
N ALA A 154 6.51 10.97 7.75
CA ALA A 154 5.33 10.33 7.16
C ALA A 154 4.51 9.63 8.25
N LYS A 155 5.13 8.75 9.05
CA LYS A 155 4.45 8.08 10.15
C LYS A 155 3.70 9.02 11.09
N LYS A 156 4.32 10.13 11.49
CA LYS A 156 3.70 11.10 12.41
C LYS A 156 2.50 11.78 11.77
N LEU A 157 2.64 12.22 10.52
CA LEU A 157 1.61 12.98 9.83
C LEU A 157 0.42 12.10 9.46
N LEU A 158 0.69 10.85 9.06
CA LEU A 158 -0.30 9.92 8.54
C LEU A 158 -1.07 9.18 9.66
N LYS A 159 -0.52 9.08 10.88
CA LYS A 159 -1.28 8.66 12.08
C LYS A 159 -2.30 9.72 12.52
N VAL A 160 -2.03 11.00 12.27
CA VAL A 160 -2.89 12.12 12.69
C VAL A 160 -4.10 12.28 11.75
N SER A 161 -3.93 12.05 10.44
CA SER A 161 -5.04 12.12 9.47
C SER A 161 -6.12 11.07 9.73
N ALA A 162 -5.74 9.84 10.09
CA ALA A 162 -6.69 8.77 10.47
C ALA A 162 -7.52 9.11 11.72
N VAL A 163 -7.02 10.03 12.56
CA VAL A 163 -7.74 10.54 13.75
C VAL A 163 -8.61 11.75 13.40
N SER A 164 -8.23 12.57 12.42
CA SER A 164 -8.94 13.79 12.03
C SER A 164 -10.32 13.55 11.39
N CYS A 165 -10.62 12.33 10.91
CA CYS A 165 -11.96 11.99 10.40
C CYS A 165 -13.00 11.75 11.51
N ARG A 166 -12.68 11.98 12.80
CA ARG A 166 -13.58 11.71 13.93
C ARG A 166 -14.14 12.92 14.67
N THR A 167 -14.02 14.12 14.12
CA THR A 167 -14.68 15.31 14.69
C THR A 167 -15.79 15.80 13.77
N THR A 168 -17.02 15.41 14.09
CA THR A 168 -18.24 16.10 13.67
C THR A 168 -18.20 17.54 14.17
N PRO A 169 -18.31 18.56 13.31
CA PRO A 169 -18.68 19.89 13.76
C PRO A 169 -20.19 19.88 13.97
N THR A 170 -20.65 19.73 15.21
CA THR A 170 -22.02 20.06 15.61
C THR A 170 -22.19 21.57 15.48
N SER A 171 -22.59 22.03 14.29
CA SER A 171 -23.13 23.38 14.09
C SER A 171 -24.60 23.36 14.50
N THR A 172 -24.88 23.68 15.76
CA THR A 172 -26.19 24.16 16.18
C THR A 172 -26.21 25.67 15.96
N HIS A 173 -26.69 26.11 14.79
CA HIS A 173 -27.06 27.51 14.59
C HIS A 173 -28.59 27.60 14.56
N SER A 174 -29.14 27.96 15.72
CA SER A 174 -30.55 28.24 15.96
C SER A 174 -31.04 29.36 15.06
N LEU A 175 -32.14 29.13 14.34
CA LEU A 175 -32.99 30.18 13.76
C LEU A 175 -33.75 30.88 14.91
N PRO A 176 -33.84 32.23 14.92
CA PRO A 176 -34.94 32.89 15.59
C PRO A 176 -36.11 33.06 14.62
N GLU A 177 -37.24 32.55 15.07
CA GLU A 177 -38.60 32.80 14.61
C GLU A 177 -38.91 34.31 14.70
N SER A 178 -39.31 34.93 13.58
CA SER A 178 -39.87 36.30 13.59
C SER A 178 -41.31 36.23 13.15
N THR A 179 -42.17 36.46 14.13
CA THR A 179 -43.62 36.58 14.06
C THR A 179 -44.07 37.78 13.22
N ALA A 180 -45.23 37.61 12.59
CA ALA A 180 -45.96 38.59 11.82
C ALA A 180 -46.51 39.74 12.67
N ALA A 181 -46.61 40.94 12.08
CA ALA A 181 -47.47 42.02 12.55
C ALA A 181 -48.17 42.66 11.34
N GLU A 182 -49.49 42.73 11.44
CA GLU A 182 -50.47 43.38 10.56
C GLU A 182 -50.16 44.84 10.23
N VAL A 183 -50.47 45.25 8.99
CA VAL A 183 -51.08 46.54 8.64
C VAL A 183 -52.13 46.29 7.56
#